data_AF-A0A2E1NG87-F1
#
_entry.id   AF-A0A2E1NG87-F1
#
_cell.length_a   1.000
_cell.length_b   1.000
_cell.length_c   1.000
_cell.angle_alpha   90.00
_cell.angle_beta   90.00
_cell.angle_gamma   90.00
#
_symmetry.space_group_name_H-M   'P 1'
#
loop_
_entity.id
_entity.type
_entity.pdbx_description
1 polymer ?
#
loop_
_entity_poly.entity_id
_entity_poly.type
_entity_poly.pdbx_seq_one_letter_code
_entity_poly.pdbx_strand_id
1 'polypeptide(L)' 'MINNLDRKQNRLSNLDNSKWTSKRKLKGWRHFEVLNINNKQNEVELFAVCDKSKKVIVKKSDLRNKKSWTRGWKR' A
#
# COMPACT_ATOMS: atom_id res chain seq x y z
N MET A 1 -7.87 0.46 14.44
CA MET A 1 -6.83 -0.59 14.56
C MET A 1 -6.91 -1.50 13.33
N ILE A 2 -5.79 -1.81 12.67
CA ILE A 2 -5.80 -2.75 11.54
C ILE A 2 -6.05 -4.15 12.08
N ASN A 3 -7.08 -4.84 11.62
CA ASN A 3 -7.40 -6.19 12.08
C ASN A 3 -6.29 -7.15 11.62
N ASN A 4 -5.92 -8.13 12.45
CA ASN A 4 -4.92 -9.15 12.09
C ASN A 4 -5.32 -9.92 10.81
N LEU A 5 -6.61 -10.03 10.52
CA LEU A 5 -7.13 -10.61 9.28
C LEU A 5 -6.80 -9.75 8.05
N ASP A 6 -6.83 -8.42 8.17
CA ASP A 6 -6.50 -7.51 7.07
C ASP A 6 -5.01 -7.62 6.72
N ARG A 7 -4.15 -7.71 7.73
CA ARG A 7 -2.71 -7.98 7.56
C ARG A 7 -2.46 -9.35 6.94
N LYS A 8 -3.17 -10.38 7.41
CA LYS A 8 -2.99 -11.77 6.92
C LYS A 8 -3.50 -11.94 5.50
N GLN A 9 -4.51 -11.20 5.05
CA GLN A 9 -5.16 -11.41 3.74
C GLN A 9 -5.02 -10.25 2.75
N ASN A 10 -4.28 -9.18 3.06
CA ASN A 10 -4.27 -7.94 2.27
C ASN A 10 -5.70 -7.49 1.90
N ARG A 11 -6.62 -7.54 2.87
CA ARG A 11 -7.97 -7.02 2.64
C ARG A 11 -7.88 -5.53 2.36
N LEU A 12 -8.73 -5.03 1.48
CA LEU A 12 -8.80 -3.61 1.11
C LEU A 12 -9.83 -2.83 1.94
N SER A 13 -10.27 -3.40 3.06
CA SER A 13 -11.04 -2.72 4.11
C SER A 13 -10.23 -1.52 4.61
N ASN A 14 -10.86 -0.34 4.66
CA ASN A 14 -10.26 0.90 5.14
C ASN A 14 -8.85 1.14 4.57
N LEU A 15 -8.79 1.43 3.26
CA LEU A 15 -7.53 1.74 2.58
C LEU A 15 -6.95 3.10 2.96
N ASP A 16 -7.79 4.01 3.45
CA ASP A 16 -7.38 5.34 3.86
C ASP A 16 -6.31 5.28 4.96
N ASN A 17 -5.21 6.02 4.78
CA ASN A 17 -4.04 6.04 5.67
C ASN A 17 -3.46 4.64 6.00
N SER A 18 -3.75 3.64 5.15
CA SER A 18 -3.27 2.29 5.37
C SER A 18 -1.81 2.15 4.96
N LYS A 19 -1.07 1.37 5.74
CA LYS A 19 0.37 1.18 5.59
C LYS A 19 0.65 -0.06 4.75
N TRP A 20 1.65 0.02 3.88
CA TRP A 20 1.97 -1.02 2.92
C TRP A 20 3.47 -1.15 2.73
N THR A 21 3.93 -2.40 2.65
CA THR A 21 5.31 -2.73 2.31
C THR A 21 5.36 -3.39 0.94
N SER A 22 6.10 -2.79 0.01
CA SER A 22 6.37 -3.38 -1.30
C SER A 22 7.47 -4.44 -1.19
N LYS A 23 7.30 -5.57 -1.88
CA LYS A 23 8.31 -6.64 -1.94
C LYS A 23 9.54 -6.24 -2.76
N ARG A 24 9.36 -5.38 -3.76
CA ARG A 24 10.43 -4.76 -4.55
C ARG A 24 10.62 -3.30 -4.13
N LYS A 25 11.81 -2.74 -4.32
CA LYS A 25 12.02 -1.31 -4.13
C LYS A 25 11.32 -0.55 -5.26
N LEU A 26 10.46 0.40 -4.91
CA LEU A 26 9.86 1.33 -5.85
C LEU A 26 10.43 2.71 -5.56
N LYS A 27 11.07 3.34 -6.54
CA LYS A 27 11.78 4.62 -6.35
C LYS A 27 12.75 4.60 -5.15
N GLY A 28 13.41 3.46 -4.91
CA GLY A 28 14.33 3.25 -3.79
C GLY A 28 13.67 2.83 -2.47
N TRP A 29 12.35 2.93 -2.34
CA TRP A 29 11.61 2.73 -1.09
C TRP A 29 10.78 1.45 -1.08
N ARG A 30 10.51 0.91 0.12
CA ARG A 30 9.60 -0.23 0.33
C ARG A 30 8.40 0.13 1.20
N HIS A 31 8.49 1.15 2.04
CA HIS A 31 7.46 1.52 2.99
C HIS A 31 6.64 2.68 2.46
N PHE A 32 5.35 2.41 2.23
CA PHE A 32 4.41 3.33 1.65
C PHE A 32 3.14 3.44 2.50
N GLU A 33 2.53 4.61 2.47
CA GLU A 33 1.23 4.87 3.08
C GLU A 33 0.28 5.42 2.02
N VAL A 34 -0.99 5.01 2.08
CA VAL A 34 -2.00 5.47 1.14
C VAL A 34 -2.24 6.97 1.32
N LEU A 35 -2.09 7.71 0.23
CA LEU A 35 -2.41 9.15 0.17
C LEU A 35 -3.83 9.38 -0.33
N ASN A 36 -4.21 8.67 -1.39
CA ASN A 36 -5.47 8.88 -2.08
C ASN A 36 -5.94 7.59 -2.75
N ILE A 37 -7.26 7.44 -2.90
CA ILE A 37 -7.89 6.26 -3.49
C ILE A 37 -8.78 6.73 -4.64
N ASN A 38 -8.39 6.41 -5.87
CA ASN A 38 -9.21 6.67 -7.03
C ASN A 38 -10.14 5.47 -7.29
N ASN A 39 -11.39 5.57 -6.80
CA ASN A 39 -12.40 4.54 -6.99
C ASN A 39 -12.84 4.38 -8.44
N LYS A 40 -12.81 5.45 -9.25
CA LYS A 40 -13.23 5.40 -10.66
C LYS A 40 -12.26 4.59 -11.53
N GLN A 41 -10.97 4.74 -11.26
CA GLN A 41 -9.90 4.05 -12.02
C GLN A 41 -9.38 2.78 -11.32
N ASN A 42 -9.89 2.45 -10.13
CA ASN A 42 -9.39 1.35 -9.29
C ASN A 42 -7.89 1.46 -8.96
N GLU A 43 -7.43 2.69 -8.75
CA GLU A 43 -6.04 3.02 -8.43
C GLU A 43 -5.91 3.57 -7.01
N VAL A 44 -4.73 3.39 -6.44
CA VAL A 44 -4.36 3.88 -5.12
C VAL A 44 -3.04 4.61 -5.26
N GLU A 45 -3.02 5.85 -4.82
CA GLU A 45 -1.81 6.64 -4.71
C GLU A 45 -1.21 6.42 -3.33
N LEU A 46 0.08 6.09 -3.28
CA LEU A 46 0.83 5.95 -2.06
C LEU A 46 2.08 6.83 -2.07
N PHE A 47 2.49 7.30 -0.91
CA PHE A 47 3.74 8.04 -0.73
C PHE A 47 4.72 7.24 0.13
N ALA A 48 6.02 7.37 -0.12
CA ALA A 48 7.04 6.76 0.72
C ALA A 48 7.09 7.48 2.07
N VAL A 49 7.00 6.74 3.17
CA VAL A 49 6.91 7.35 4.51
C VAL A 49 8.19 8.08 4.90
N CYS A 50 9.34 7.59 4.44
CA CYS A 50 10.63 8.21 4.67
C CYS A 50 10.94 9.38 3.71
N ASP A 51 10.18 9.51 2.61
CA ASP A 51 10.37 10.58 1.62
C ASP A 51 9.04 10.87 0.91
N LYS A 52 8.31 11.85 1.44
CA LYS A 52 6.97 12.21 0.94
C LYS A 52 6.98 12.73 -0.50
N SER A 53 8.14 13.10 -1.05
CA SER A 53 8.26 13.48 -2.47
C SER A 53 8.09 12.26 -3.40
N LYS A 54 8.36 11.05 -2.92
CA LYS A 54 8.27 9.82 -3.73
C LYS A 54 6.88 9.23 -3.61
N LYS A 55 6.08 9.49 -4.64
CA LYS A 55 4.73 8.91 -4.80
C LYS A 55 4.69 7.80 -5.84
N VAL A 56 3.82 6.82 -5.65
CA VAL A 56 3.57 5.73 -6.58
C VAL A 56 2.07 5.53 -6.73
N ILE A 57 1.63 5.24 -7.95
CA ILE A 57 0.24 4.87 -8.24
C ILE A 57 0.24 3.38 -8.56
N VAL A 58 -0.66 2.62 -7.92
CA VAL A 58 -0.81 1.18 -8.14
C VAL A 58 -2.28 0.81 -8.26
N LYS A 59 -2.57 -0.30 -8.91
CA LYS A 59 -3.95 -0.80 -8.95
C LYS A 59 -4.33 -1.38 -7.60
N LYS A 60 -5.61 -1.28 -7.22
CA LYS A 60 -6.15 -1.95 -6.02
C LYS A 60 -5.88 -3.47 -6.02
N SER A 61 -5.90 -4.09 -7.20
CA SER A 61 -5.58 -5.51 -7.38
C SER A 61 -4.13 -5.84 -7.00
N ASP A 62 -3.19 -4.92 -7.23
CA ASP A 62 -1.78 -5.11 -6.84
C ASP A 62 -1.63 -5.12 -5.33
N LEU A 63 -2.33 -4.25 -4.62
CA LEU A 63 -2.34 -4.23 -3.16
C LEU A 63 -2.91 -5.54 -2.59
N ARG A 64 -3.93 -6.12 -3.24
CA ARG A 64 -4.46 -7.44 -2.86
C ARG A 64 -3.45 -8.57 -3.09
N ASN A 65 -2.55 -8.41 -4.06
CA ASN A 65 -1.52 -9.41 -4.39
C ASN A 65 -0.35 -9.39 -3.40
N LYS A 66 -0.26 -10.44 -2.57
CA LYS A 66 0.78 -10.62 -1.55
C LYS A 66 2.20 -10.80 -2.10
N LYS A 67 2.34 -11.21 -3.36
CA LYS A 67 3.64 -11.34 -4.02
C LYS A 67 4.26 -9.98 -4.33
N SER A 68 3.44 -8.94 -4.45
CA SER A 68 3.88 -7.57 -4.75
C SER A 68 3.86 -6.68 -3.50
N TRP A 69 2.82 -6.81 -2.68
CA TRP A 69 2.55 -5.91 -1.56
C TRP A 69 2.20 -6.68 -0.29
N THR A 70 2.53 -6.12 0.87
CA THR A 70 2.10 -6.66 2.16
C THR A 70 1.52 -5.54 2.99
N ARG A 71 0.32 -5.76 3.55
CA ARG A 71 -0.32 -4.77 4.41
C ARG A 71 0.43 -4.64 5.75
N GLY A 72 0.71 -3.41 6.14
CA GLY A 72 1.51 -3.01 7.30
C GLY A 72 3.01 -2.90 7.01
N TRP A 73 3.77 -2.56 8.06
CA TRP A 73 5.24 -2.55 8.02
C TRP A 73 5.78 -3.97 8.15
N LYS A 74 6.66 -4.35 7.23
CA LYS A 74 7.45 -5.57 7.28
C LYS A 74 8.92 -5.20 7.11
N ARG A 75 9.79 -5.85 7.88
CA ARG A 75 11.24 -5.78 7.68
C ARG A 75 11.60 -6.43 6.34
#